data_AF-A0A6N7INH8-F1
#
_entry.id   AF-A0A6N7INH8-F1
#
_cell.length_a   1.000
_cell.length_b   1.000
_cell.length_c   1.000
_cell.angle_alpha   90.00
_cell.angle_beta   90.00
_cell.angle_gamma   90.00
#
_symmetry.space_group_name_H-M   'P 1'
#
loop_
_entity.id
_entity.type
_entity.pdbx_description
1 polymer ?
#
loop_
_entity_poly.entity_id
_entity_poly.type
_entity_poly.pdbx_seq_one_letter_code
_entity_poly.pdbx_strand_id
1 'polypeptide(L)'
;MAITKGFNASVRRKKSLPSGNILPEELPLRKLTGAPGRNWKTVREIVIDASVAVKWYLTAEEGEKQALAILDEYVMGRLSIIAPSLLYYEVANALLVASRRERISEETYRQAVGSLFELAITIQPLEQYWELASKMAVDYQRSIYDAAYLALAASRNVKLVTGDRRLFNAAGAHLPWIVWIEEWQREG
;
A
#
# COMPACT_ATOMS: atom_id res chain seq x y z
N MET A 1 -25.46 8.84 -57.31
CA MET A 1 -25.40 10.03 -58.18
C MET A 1 -25.37 11.25 -57.29
N ALA A 2 -24.28 12.02 -57.36
CA ALA A 2 -23.93 13.10 -56.44
C ALA A 2 -24.73 14.40 -56.69
N ILE A 3 -24.65 15.35 -55.74
CA ILE A 3 -24.21 16.76 -55.90
C ILE A 3 -24.91 17.64 -54.83
N THR A 4 -24.23 18.05 -53.74
CA THR A 4 -23.45 19.30 -53.52
C THR A 4 -24.27 20.57 -53.24
N LYS A 5 -23.96 21.24 -52.12
CA LYS A 5 -23.77 22.70 -51.89
C LYS A 5 -23.69 22.92 -50.37
N GLY A 6 -22.62 23.41 -49.75
CA GLY A 6 -21.60 24.35 -50.21
C GLY A 6 -22.04 25.78 -49.93
N PHE A 7 -21.75 26.29 -48.73
CA PHE A 7 -21.69 27.73 -48.48
C PHE A 7 -20.52 28.03 -47.54
N ASN A 8 -19.63 28.90 -47.98
CA ASN A 8 -18.41 29.29 -47.29
C ASN A 8 -18.32 30.82 -47.24
N ALA A 9 -17.65 31.29 -46.19
CA ALA A 9 -17.00 32.59 -46.00
C ALA A 9 -17.87 33.85 -45.74
N SER A 10 -17.69 34.43 -44.54
CA SER A 10 -16.77 35.57 -44.43
C SER A 10 -16.38 35.94 -42.99
N VAL A 11 -15.12 36.36 -42.92
CA VAL A 11 -14.24 36.66 -41.79
C VAL A 11 -14.48 38.07 -41.22
N ARG A 12 -14.27 38.24 -39.89
CA ARG A 12 -13.62 39.37 -39.16
C ARG A 12 -14.14 39.40 -37.70
N ARG A 13 -13.39 39.60 -36.60
CA ARG A 13 -11.98 39.86 -36.27
C ARG A 13 -11.68 39.32 -34.85
N LYS A 14 -10.41 38.97 -34.65
CA LYS A 14 -9.63 38.66 -33.44
C LYS A 14 -10.16 39.19 -32.09
N LYS A 15 -10.28 38.29 -31.11
CA LYS A 15 -9.92 38.55 -29.71
C LYS A 15 -8.85 37.55 -29.30
N SER A 16 -7.78 38.08 -28.72
CA SER A 16 -6.55 37.45 -28.29
C SER A 16 -6.76 36.33 -27.26
N LEU A 17 -6.24 35.15 -27.55
CA LEU A 17 -6.05 34.05 -26.60
C LEU A 17 -4.72 34.28 -25.84
N PRO A 18 -4.67 34.04 -24.52
CA PRO A 18 -3.42 34.04 -23.79
C PRO A 18 -2.55 32.86 -24.21
N SER A 19 -1.32 33.19 -24.55
CA SER A 19 -0.21 32.34 -24.94
C SER A 19 0.21 31.38 -23.83
N GLY A 20 0.31 30.09 -24.17
CA GLY A 20 0.95 29.07 -23.34
C GLY A 20 0.73 27.65 -23.88
N ASN A 21 1.47 27.25 -24.93
CA ASN A 21 1.79 25.83 -25.17
C ASN A 21 2.49 25.29 -23.90
N ILE A 22 2.41 24.01 -23.51
CA ILE A 22 2.98 22.84 -24.18
C ILE A 22 2.37 21.60 -23.49
N LEU A 23 1.81 20.65 -24.25
CA LEU A 23 1.66 19.26 -23.80
C LEU A 23 3.06 18.61 -23.81
N PRO A 24 3.53 17.92 -22.76
CA PRO A 24 4.75 17.15 -22.87
C PRO A 24 4.44 15.79 -23.51
N GLU A 25 4.88 15.68 -24.76
CA GLU A 25 5.34 14.43 -25.38
C GLU A 25 6.45 13.78 -24.54
N GLU A 26 6.43 12.44 -24.51
CA GLU A 26 7.46 11.52 -23.99
C GLU A 26 7.63 11.37 -22.46
N LEU A 27 7.18 10.21 -21.96
CA LEU A 27 7.57 9.65 -20.66
C LEU A 27 9.00 9.08 -20.75
N PRO A 28 10.01 9.63 -20.05
CA PRO A 28 11.30 8.98 -19.94
C PRO A 28 11.23 7.92 -18.83
N LEU A 29 11.33 6.65 -19.23
CA LEU A 29 11.74 5.56 -18.35
C LEU A 29 13.13 5.90 -17.75
N ARG A 30 13.26 5.69 -16.43
CA ARG A 30 14.47 5.86 -15.57
C ARG A 30 14.87 7.30 -15.18
N LYS A 31 14.36 7.73 -14.02
CA LYS A 31 15.11 8.23 -12.84
C LYS A 31 14.14 8.97 -11.90
N LEU A 32 13.42 8.25 -11.05
CA LEU A 32 12.93 8.85 -9.80
C LEU A 32 14.08 8.85 -8.79
N THR A 33 15.11 9.62 -9.10
CA THR A 33 16.18 9.97 -8.16
C THR A 33 15.76 11.22 -7.43
N GLY A 34 15.39 11.07 -6.15
CA GLY A 34 15.53 12.06 -5.08
C GLY A 34 14.94 13.45 -5.32
N ALA A 35 13.78 13.73 -4.71
CA ALA A 35 13.37 15.09 -4.39
C ALA A 35 14.45 15.77 -3.50
N PRO A 36 14.81 17.04 -3.76
CA PRO A 36 15.86 17.73 -3.04
C PRO A 36 15.37 18.08 -1.62
N GLY A 37 15.93 17.39 -0.61
CA GLY A 37 15.71 17.67 0.81
C GLY A 37 15.42 16.46 1.70
N ARG A 38 15.18 15.26 1.14
CA ARG A 38 14.91 14.06 1.95
C ARG A 38 16.20 13.28 2.21
N ASN A 39 16.74 13.35 3.43
CA ASN A 39 17.87 12.52 3.85
C ASN A 39 17.36 11.08 4.08
N TRP A 40 17.33 10.28 3.02
CA TRP A 40 16.74 8.93 2.98
C TRP A 40 17.62 7.85 3.61
N LYS A 41 18.81 8.19 4.13
CA LYS A 41 19.76 7.20 4.65
C LYS A 41 19.39 6.57 6.00
N THR A 42 18.29 6.96 6.66
CA THR A 42 18.00 6.53 8.04
C THR A 42 16.52 6.32 8.39
N VAL A 43 15.59 6.32 7.41
CA VAL A 43 14.18 6.02 7.72
C VAL A 43 14.02 4.51 7.78
N ARG A 44 13.54 4.01 8.92
CA ARG A 44 13.29 2.57 9.11
C ARG A 44 12.22 2.10 8.12
N GLU A 45 12.52 1.04 7.38
CA GLU A 45 11.58 0.39 6.48
C GLU A 45 11.05 -0.90 7.15
N ILE A 46 9.75 -1.14 7.07
CA ILE A 46 9.11 -2.38 7.54
C ILE A 46 8.11 -2.90 6.52
N VAL A 47 7.84 -4.20 6.61
CA VAL A 47 6.63 -4.81 6.04
C VAL A 47 5.55 -4.84 7.11
N ILE A 48 4.31 -4.52 6.72
CA ILE A 48 3.12 -4.86 7.50
C ILE A 48 2.26 -5.82 6.69
N ASP A 49 1.56 -6.72 7.37
CA ASP A 49 0.49 -7.49 6.74
C ASP A 49 -0.88 -6.80 6.85
N ALA A 50 -1.89 -7.40 6.19
CA ALA A 50 -3.25 -6.87 6.22
C ALA A 50 -3.84 -6.84 7.64
N SER A 51 -3.45 -7.78 8.52
CA SER A 51 -3.97 -7.83 9.89
C SER A 51 -3.56 -6.62 10.73
N VAL A 52 -2.41 -5.99 10.42
CA VAL A 52 -2.00 -4.71 11.02
C VAL A 52 -2.83 -3.56 10.45
N ALA A 53 -2.91 -3.45 9.12
CA ALA A 53 -3.58 -2.32 8.46
C ALA A 53 -5.10 -2.27 8.72
N VAL A 54 -5.76 -3.42 8.89
CA VAL A 54 -7.19 -3.48 9.26
C VAL A 54 -7.47 -2.78 10.59
N LYS A 55 -6.54 -2.83 11.53
CA LYS A 55 -6.68 -2.22 12.87
C LYS A 55 -6.63 -0.70 12.84
N TRP A 56 -6.29 -0.07 11.71
CA TRP A 56 -6.44 1.37 11.54
C TRP A 56 -7.90 1.81 11.41
N TYR A 57 -8.80 0.88 11.07
CA TYR A 57 -10.19 1.17 10.73
C TYR A 57 -11.20 0.48 11.65
N LEU A 58 -10.78 -0.58 12.35
CA LEU A 58 -11.60 -1.30 13.32
C LEU A 58 -11.17 -0.95 14.74
N THR A 59 -12.15 -0.66 15.61
CA THR A 59 -11.93 -0.28 17.01
C THR A 59 -12.08 -1.47 17.95
N ALA A 60 -11.52 -1.34 19.16
CA ALA A 60 -11.49 -2.35 20.22
C ALA A 60 -10.81 -3.66 19.79
N GLU A 61 -9.78 -3.56 18.94
CA GLU A 61 -8.99 -4.69 18.49
C GLU A 61 -7.71 -4.83 19.34
N GLU A 62 -7.32 -6.07 19.66
CA GLU A 62 -5.99 -6.32 20.24
C GLU A 62 -4.90 -5.78 19.31
N GLY A 63 -3.92 -5.06 19.86
CA GLY A 63 -2.87 -4.40 19.07
C GLY A 63 -3.29 -3.12 18.33
N GLU A 64 -4.52 -2.62 18.48
CA GLU A 64 -4.98 -1.37 17.84
C GLU A 64 -4.07 -0.17 18.13
N LYS A 65 -3.71 0.03 19.41
CA LYS A 65 -2.84 1.14 19.82
C LYS A 65 -1.49 1.13 19.08
N GLN A 66 -0.90 -0.05 18.90
CA GLN A 66 0.37 -0.24 18.21
C GLN A 66 0.20 -0.06 16.69
N ALA A 67 -0.90 -0.55 16.12
CA ALA A 67 -1.22 -0.33 14.71
C ALA A 67 -1.33 1.17 14.39
N LEU A 68 -2.04 1.93 15.23
CA LEU A 68 -2.18 3.38 15.09
C LEU A 68 -0.84 4.09 15.30
N ALA A 69 0.00 3.64 16.23
CA ALA A 69 1.35 4.19 16.40
C ALA A 69 2.25 3.98 15.17
N ILE A 70 2.16 2.82 14.51
CA ILE A 70 2.84 2.54 13.23
C ILE A 70 2.34 3.51 12.15
N LEU A 71 1.03 3.71 12.05
CA LEU A 71 0.44 4.63 11.08
C LEU A 71 0.91 6.07 11.32
N ASP A 72 0.92 6.53 12.59
CA ASP A 72 1.42 7.84 12.97
C ASP A 72 2.89 8.04 12.58
N GLU A 73 3.76 7.05 12.84
CA GLU A 73 5.17 7.11 12.47
C GLU A 73 5.38 7.16 10.97
N TYR A 74 4.57 6.43 10.21
CA TYR A 74 4.58 6.45 8.76
C TYR A 74 4.13 7.80 8.20
N VAL A 75 2.99 8.33 8.65
CA VAL A 75 2.46 9.63 8.22
C VAL A 75 3.41 10.78 8.58
N MET A 76 4.08 10.70 9.73
CA MET A 76 5.10 11.67 10.14
C MET A 76 6.46 11.48 9.43
N GLY A 77 6.59 10.49 8.54
CA GLY A 77 7.80 10.22 7.76
C GLY A 77 8.98 9.66 8.57
N ARG A 78 8.73 9.14 9.77
CA ARG A 78 9.73 8.46 10.61
C ARG A 78 9.87 6.97 10.27
N LEU A 79 8.88 6.43 9.57
CA LEU A 79 8.81 5.04 9.13
C LEU A 79 8.44 4.99 7.65
N SER A 80 8.99 4.03 6.92
CA SER A 80 8.57 3.64 5.58
C SER A 80 7.86 2.29 5.66
N ILE A 81 6.70 2.18 5.03
CA ILE A 81 5.94 0.93 4.94
C ILE A 81 6.00 0.43 3.51
N ILE A 82 6.43 -0.81 3.36
CA ILE A 82 6.33 -1.57 2.11
C ILE A 82 5.39 -2.75 2.30
N ALA A 83 4.68 -3.17 1.25
CA ALA A 83 3.83 -4.36 1.30
C ALA A 83 3.65 -4.96 -0.09
N PRO A 84 3.29 -6.25 -0.21
CA PRO A 84 2.91 -6.81 -1.49
C PRO A 84 1.57 -6.21 -1.98
N SER A 85 1.34 -6.24 -3.29
CA SER A 85 0.10 -5.70 -3.91
C SER A 85 -1.19 -6.35 -3.40
N LEU A 86 -1.10 -7.53 -2.78
CA LEU A 86 -2.23 -8.20 -2.16
C LEU A 86 -2.81 -7.43 -0.96
N LEU A 87 -2.02 -6.57 -0.30
CA LEU A 87 -2.42 -5.85 0.93
C LEU A 87 -3.78 -5.17 0.77
N TYR A 88 -3.97 -4.45 -0.34
CA TYR A 88 -5.21 -3.71 -0.57
C TYR A 88 -6.43 -4.63 -0.63
N TYR A 89 -6.30 -5.78 -1.29
CA TYR A 89 -7.40 -6.73 -1.43
C TYR A 89 -7.72 -7.41 -0.10
N GLU A 90 -6.70 -7.79 0.68
CA GLU A 90 -6.93 -8.43 1.97
C GLU A 90 -7.54 -7.47 3.00
N VAL A 91 -7.06 -6.23 3.07
CA VAL A 91 -7.64 -5.21 3.96
C VAL A 91 -9.07 -4.90 3.53
N ALA A 92 -9.31 -4.66 2.24
CA ALA A 92 -10.67 -4.41 1.74
C ALA A 92 -11.61 -5.60 2.02
N ASN A 93 -11.16 -6.84 1.83
CA ASN A 93 -11.96 -8.01 2.14
C ASN A 93 -12.26 -8.14 3.64
N ALA A 94 -11.27 -7.88 4.51
CA ALA A 94 -11.46 -7.91 5.95
C ALA A 94 -12.48 -6.84 6.42
N LEU A 95 -12.39 -5.63 5.88
CA LEU A 95 -13.34 -4.55 6.17
C LEU A 95 -14.74 -4.84 5.61
N LEU A 96 -14.83 -5.47 4.42
CA LEU A 96 -16.11 -5.92 3.87
C LEU A 96 -16.77 -6.97 4.77
N VAL A 97 -15.99 -7.93 5.28
CA VAL A 97 -16.48 -8.92 6.24
C VAL A 97 -16.93 -8.25 7.54
N ALA A 98 -16.20 -7.25 8.04
CA ALA A 98 -16.60 -6.48 9.22
C ALA A 98 -17.92 -5.72 8.99
N SER A 99 -18.10 -5.12 7.80
CA SER A 99 -19.33 -4.43 7.42
C SER A 99 -20.53 -5.40 7.32
N ARG A 100 -20.35 -6.57 6.70
CA ARG A 100 -21.38 -7.63 6.64
C ARG A 100 -21.76 -8.19 8.00
N ARG A 101 -20.87 -8.07 8.98
CA ARG A 101 -21.10 -8.46 10.39
C ARG A 101 -21.57 -7.28 11.25
N GLU A 102 -21.95 -6.17 10.63
CA GLU A 102 -22.47 -4.96 11.30
C GLU A 102 -21.50 -4.35 12.34
N ARG A 103 -20.20 -4.66 12.25
CA ARG A 103 -19.16 -4.03 13.09
C ARG A 103 -18.87 -2.60 12.64
N ILE A 104 -19.04 -2.32 11.35
CA ILE A 104 -18.92 -1.00 10.74
C ILE A 104 -20.04 -0.79 9.73
N SER A 105 -20.41 0.47 9.47
CA SER A 105 -21.39 0.77 8.43
C SER A 105 -20.81 0.56 7.03
N GLU A 106 -21.68 0.38 6.02
CA GLU A 106 -21.26 0.34 4.61
C GLU A 106 -20.53 1.63 4.19
N GLU A 107 -20.97 2.77 4.74
CA GLU A 107 -20.34 4.07 4.48
C GLU A 107 -18.93 4.13 5.07
N THR A 108 -18.77 3.67 6.31
CA THR A 108 -17.45 3.53 6.96
C THR A 108 -16.54 2.59 6.17
N TYR A 109 -17.07 1.48 5.64
CA TYR A 109 -16.31 0.58 4.77
C TYR A 109 -15.79 1.29 3.51
N ARG A 110 -16.66 2.01 2.78
CA ARG A 110 -16.26 2.74 1.57
C ARG A 110 -15.19 3.79 1.86
N GLN A 111 -15.36 4.56 2.93
CA GLN A 111 -14.39 5.57 3.38
C GLN A 111 -13.04 4.94 3.74
N ALA A 112 -13.07 3.84 4.50
CA ALA A 112 -11.86 3.12 4.90
C ALA A 112 -11.08 2.60 3.67
N VAL A 113 -11.75 1.94 2.72
CA VAL A 113 -11.11 1.46 1.48
C VAL A 113 -10.53 2.63 0.67
N GLY A 114 -11.26 3.73 0.53
CA GLY A 114 -10.77 4.93 -0.17
C GLY A 114 -9.49 5.47 0.46
N SER A 115 -9.50 5.69 1.78
CA SER A 115 -8.35 6.23 2.52
C SER A 115 -7.13 5.30 2.48
N LEU A 116 -7.32 3.98 2.42
CA LEU A 116 -6.21 3.03 2.34
C LEU A 116 -5.37 3.24 1.07
N PHE A 117 -6.01 3.51 -0.07
CA PHE A 117 -5.30 3.80 -1.32
C PHE A 117 -4.58 5.16 -1.29
N GLU A 118 -5.06 6.09 -0.49
CA GLU A 118 -4.45 7.42 -0.32
C GLU A 118 -3.20 7.41 0.56
N LEU A 119 -3.01 6.38 1.40
CA LEU A 119 -1.84 6.26 2.29
C LEU A 119 -0.51 6.12 1.54
N ALA A 120 -0.49 5.99 0.21
CA ALA A 120 0.72 5.96 -0.61
C ALA A 120 1.78 4.93 -0.16
N ILE A 121 1.33 3.80 0.42
CA ILE A 121 2.19 2.69 0.85
C ILE A 121 3.01 2.22 -0.35
N THR A 122 4.29 1.90 -0.12
CA THR A 122 5.15 1.43 -1.20
C THR A 122 4.80 -0.03 -1.53
N ILE A 123 4.00 -0.21 -2.57
CA ILE A 123 3.54 -1.53 -3.01
C ILE A 123 4.59 -2.21 -3.90
N GLN A 124 4.90 -3.47 -3.57
CA GLN A 124 5.79 -4.32 -4.34
C GLN A 124 5.00 -5.37 -5.15
N PRO A 125 5.35 -5.62 -6.42
CA PRO A 125 4.73 -6.67 -7.23
C PRO A 125 5.01 -8.07 -6.64
N LEU A 126 3.99 -8.92 -6.61
CA LEU A 126 4.07 -10.27 -6.04
C LEU A 126 4.95 -11.21 -6.87
N GLU A 127 4.96 -11.01 -8.18
CA GLU A 127 5.65 -11.83 -9.17
C GLU A 127 7.16 -11.84 -8.96
N GLN A 128 7.72 -10.93 -8.17
CA GLN A 128 9.15 -10.91 -7.85
C GLN A 128 9.51 -11.87 -6.71
N TYR A 129 8.55 -12.29 -5.90
CA TYR A 129 8.79 -13.03 -4.66
C TYR A 129 8.22 -14.45 -4.67
N TRP A 130 7.61 -14.89 -5.77
CA TRP A 130 6.82 -16.12 -5.80
C TRP A 130 7.62 -17.38 -5.46
N GLU A 131 8.88 -17.50 -5.88
CA GLU A 131 9.73 -18.67 -5.57
C GLU A 131 9.99 -18.78 -4.07
N LEU A 132 10.44 -17.67 -3.46
CA LEU A 132 10.71 -17.61 -2.03
C LEU A 132 9.42 -17.76 -1.20
N ALA A 133 8.33 -17.11 -1.63
CA ALA A 133 7.03 -17.25 -1.00
C ALA A 133 6.52 -18.69 -1.05
N SER A 134 6.67 -19.37 -2.19
CA SER A 134 6.27 -20.78 -2.33
C SER A 134 7.06 -21.69 -1.40
N LYS A 135 8.39 -21.47 -1.31
CA LYS A 135 9.23 -22.19 -0.36
C LYS A 135 8.81 -21.94 1.10
N MET A 136 8.63 -20.68 1.49
CA MET A 136 8.22 -20.31 2.85
C MET A 136 6.82 -20.82 3.20
N ALA A 137 5.89 -20.84 2.23
CA ALA A 137 4.55 -21.39 2.43
C ALA A 137 4.61 -22.88 2.81
N VAL A 138 5.48 -23.66 2.14
CA VAL A 138 5.72 -25.07 2.47
C VAL A 138 6.42 -25.20 3.82
N ASP A 139 7.52 -24.49 4.02
CA ASP A 139 8.37 -24.60 5.22
C ASP A 139 7.60 -24.26 6.51
N TYR A 140 6.72 -23.24 6.46
CA TYR A 140 5.93 -22.78 7.61
C TYR A 140 4.46 -23.21 7.57
N GLN A 141 4.08 -24.07 6.61
CA GLN A 141 2.72 -24.57 6.42
C GLN A 141 1.66 -23.45 6.41
N ARG A 142 1.94 -22.32 5.77
CA ARG A 142 1.05 -21.15 5.66
C ARG A 142 0.51 -20.98 4.24
N SER A 143 -0.47 -20.10 4.08
CA SER A 143 -0.96 -19.78 2.74
C SER A 143 0.13 -19.06 1.94
N ILE A 144 0.03 -19.11 0.61
CA ILE A 144 0.95 -18.36 -0.26
C ILE A 144 0.84 -16.84 -0.03
N TYR A 145 -0.32 -16.35 0.42
CA TYR A 145 -0.56 -14.95 0.74
C TYR A 145 0.22 -14.51 1.98
N ASP A 146 0.14 -15.29 3.06
CA ASP A 146 0.94 -15.07 4.27
C ASP A 146 2.44 -15.11 3.93
N ALA A 147 2.85 -16.09 3.13
CA ALA A 147 4.24 -16.26 2.73
C ALA A 147 4.75 -15.17 1.80
N ALA A 148 3.88 -14.46 1.07
CA ALA A 148 4.29 -13.31 0.27
C ALA A 148 4.80 -12.16 1.14
N TYR A 149 4.20 -11.93 2.31
CA TYR A 149 4.72 -10.97 3.29
C TYR A 149 6.07 -11.39 3.86
N LEU A 150 6.22 -12.67 4.20
CA LEU A 150 7.49 -13.25 4.67
C LEU A 150 8.59 -13.08 3.63
N ALA A 151 8.30 -13.44 2.37
CA ALA A 151 9.26 -13.39 1.28
C ALA A 151 9.69 -11.96 0.96
N LEU A 152 8.75 -11.00 1.00
CA LEU A 152 9.07 -9.59 0.83
C LEU A 152 9.99 -9.08 1.95
N ALA A 153 9.64 -9.35 3.22
CA ALA A 153 10.44 -8.92 4.37
C ALA A 153 11.86 -9.50 4.34
N ALA A 154 11.98 -10.80 4.06
CA ALA A 154 13.26 -11.49 3.91
C ALA A 154 14.09 -10.91 2.77
N SER A 155 13.47 -10.68 1.60
CA SER A 155 14.17 -10.17 0.41
C SER A 155 14.65 -8.73 0.58
N ARG A 156 13.98 -7.95 1.42
CA ARG A 156 14.34 -6.55 1.73
C ARG A 156 15.20 -6.43 2.99
N ASN A 157 15.40 -7.53 3.71
CA ASN A 157 16.10 -7.58 5.00
C ASN A 157 15.51 -6.59 6.01
N VAL A 158 14.18 -6.57 6.12
CA VAL A 158 13.42 -5.69 7.02
C VAL A 158 12.52 -6.52 7.94
N LYS A 159 12.00 -5.88 8.99
CA LYS A 159 11.05 -6.53 9.90
C LYS A 159 9.69 -6.69 9.24
N LEU A 160 9.00 -7.79 9.55
CA LEU A 160 7.57 -7.97 9.29
C LEU A 160 6.81 -7.76 10.59
N VAL A 161 5.88 -6.81 10.62
CA VAL A 161 4.93 -6.66 11.73
C VAL A 161 3.62 -7.36 11.36
N THR A 162 3.15 -8.24 12.23
CA THR A 162 1.93 -9.04 12.03
C THR A 162 1.04 -9.03 13.27
N GLY A 163 -0.27 -8.94 13.05
CA GLY A 163 -1.31 -9.24 14.01
C GLY A 163 -1.98 -10.60 13.77
N ASP A 164 -1.47 -11.41 12.83
CA ASP A 164 -1.96 -12.77 12.57
C ASP A 164 -1.23 -13.77 13.48
N ARG A 165 -1.96 -14.24 14.50
CA ARG A 165 -1.42 -15.20 15.47
C ARG A 165 -1.00 -16.52 14.82
N ARG A 166 -1.68 -16.96 13.76
CA ARG A 166 -1.37 -18.22 13.07
C ARG A 166 -0.07 -18.10 12.29
N LEU A 167 0.16 -16.96 11.62
CA LEU A 167 1.43 -16.67 10.95
C LEU A 167 2.57 -16.56 11.99
N PHE A 168 2.37 -15.75 13.04
CA PHE A 168 3.38 -15.56 14.07
C PHE A 168 3.79 -16.86 14.75
N ASN A 169 2.82 -17.72 15.13
CA ASN A 169 3.13 -19.00 15.77
C ASN A 169 3.86 -19.97 14.84
N ALA A 170 3.54 -19.96 13.53
CA ALA A 170 4.16 -20.87 12.57
C ALA A 170 5.63 -20.50 12.28
N ALA A 171 5.93 -19.21 12.23
CA ALA A 171 7.19 -18.71 11.67
C ALA A 171 8.06 -17.92 12.67
N GLY A 172 7.47 -17.25 13.66
CA GLY A 172 8.16 -16.29 14.53
C GLY A 172 9.29 -16.89 15.37
N ALA A 173 9.18 -18.16 15.78
CA ALA A 173 10.24 -18.86 16.49
C ALA A 173 11.49 -19.12 15.62
N HIS A 174 11.32 -19.21 14.30
CA HIS A 174 12.39 -19.49 13.34
C HIS A 174 12.90 -18.22 12.64
N LEU A 175 12.06 -17.19 12.58
CA LEU A 175 12.30 -15.94 11.86
C LEU A 175 12.22 -14.76 12.85
N PRO A 176 13.33 -14.37 13.51
CA PRO A 176 13.33 -13.37 14.59
C PRO A 176 13.04 -11.94 14.11
N TRP A 177 12.97 -11.72 12.80
CA TRP A 177 12.56 -10.45 12.20
C TRP A 177 11.03 -10.32 12.04
N ILE A 178 10.26 -11.35 12.41
CA ILE A 178 8.81 -11.23 12.58
C ILE A 178 8.53 -10.66 13.96
N VAL A 179 7.77 -9.58 13.99
CA VAL A 179 7.39 -8.85 15.20
C VAL A 179 5.89 -9.03 15.42
N TRP A 180 5.51 -9.50 16.61
CA TRP A 180 4.12 -9.48 17.03
C TRP A 180 3.69 -8.04 17.27
N ILE A 181 2.54 -7.62 16.74
CA ILE A 181 2.13 -6.21 16.75
C ILE A 181 2.09 -5.61 18.16
N GLU A 182 1.72 -6.37 19.20
CA GLU A 182 1.64 -5.84 20.57
C GLU A 182 3.02 -5.54 21.18
N GLU A 183 4.08 -6.14 20.63
CA GLU A 183 5.47 -5.91 21.01
C GLU A 183 6.07 -4.70 20.29
N TRP A 184 5.34 -4.07 19.35
CA TRP A 184 5.81 -2.86 18.68
C TRP A 184 5.93 -1.71 19.68
N GLN A 185 7.16 -1.24 19.84
CA GLN A 185 7.50 -0.09 20.65
C GLN A 185 7.87 1.06 19.72
N ARG A 186 7.35 2.26 20.02
CA ARG A 186 7.83 3.48 19.38
C ARG A 186 9.29 3.65 19.75
N GLU A 187 10.14 3.79 18.75
CA GLU A 187 11.49 4.27 19.01
C GLU A 187 11.47 5.79 19.00
N GLY A 188 12.02 6.37 20.08
CA GLY A 188 12.04 7.81 20.35
C GLY A 188 12.85 8.62 19.35
#